data_AF-A0A969SKQ6-F1
#
_entry.id   AF-A0A969SKQ6-F1
#
_cell.length_a   1.000
_cell.length_b   1.000
_cell.length_c   1.000
_cell.angle_alpha   90.00
_cell.angle_beta   90.00
_cell.angle_gamma   90.00
#
_symmetry.space_group_name_H-M   'P 1'
#
loop_
_entity.id
_entity.type
_entity.pdbx_description
1 polymer ?
#
loop_
_entity_poly.entity_id
_entity_poly.type
_entity_poly.pdbx_seq_one_letter_code
_entity_poly.pdbx_strand_id
1 'polypeptide(L)'
;MSEVTVKQLASTVGIPVERLLTQLNEAGITAENAETTLTEQEKLQLLGYLRRSHGKAEADSGTTPGQVTLKRKSVSELRQPAAAPRGN
;
A
#
# COMPACT_ATOMS: atom_id res chain seq x y z
N MET A 1 30.63 -3.79 -5.90
CA MET A 1 31.03 -3.16 -7.19
C MET A 1 29.95 -3.45 -8.22
N SER A 2 29.10 -2.47 -8.52
CA SER A 2 28.19 -2.45 -9.69
C SER A 2 27.54 -1.08 -9.76
N GLU A 3 28.26 -0.12 -10.34
CA GLU A 3 27.67 1.15 -10.75
C GLU A 3 26.78 0.87 -11.97
N VAL A 4 25.53 1.33 -11.94
CA VAL A 4 24.61 1.16 -13.06
C VAL A 4 24.03 2.50 -13.47
N THR A 5 23.92 2.77 -14.76
CA THR A 5 23.30 4.02 -15.23
C THR A 5 21.79 4.02 -15.02
N VAL A 6 21.21 5.21 -14.87
CA VAL A 6 19.75 5.39 -14.77
C VAL A 6 19.03 4.70 -15.94
N LYS A 7 19.56 4.82 -17.16
CA LYS A 7 19.01 4.16 -18.36
C LYS A 7 19.00 2.63 -18.25
N GLN A 8 20.07 2.05 -17.72
CA GLN A 8 20.18 0.59 -17.54
C GLN A 8 19.21 0.11 -16.45
N LEU A 9 19.10 0.86 -15.36
CA LEU A 9 18.18 0.56 -14.27
C LEU A 9 16.71 0.65 -14.74
N ALA A 10 16.36 1.72 -15.46
CA ALA A 10 15.03 1.92 -16.04
C ALA A 10 14.63 0.75 -16.96
N SER A 11 15.55 0.32 -17.83
CA SER A 11 15.33 -0.81 -18.74
C SER A 11 15.15 -2.14 -17.98
N THR A 12 15.87 -2.33 -16.88
CA THR A 12 15.79 -3.55 -16.05
C THR A 12 14.48 -3.62 -15.27
N VAL A 13 14.01 -2.48 -14.74
CA VAL A 13 12.77 -2.39 -13.95
C VAL A 13 11.54 -2.26 -14.86
N GLY A 14 11.72 -1.95 -16.15
CA GLY A 14 10.64 -1.85 -17.13
C GLY A 14 9.83 -0.56 -17.02
N ILE A 15 10.42 0.50 -16.47
CA ILE A 15 9.80 1.83 -16.34
C ILE A 15 10.54 2.85 -17.19
N PRO A 16 9.85 3.87 -17.74
CA PRO A 16 10.52 4.89 -18.54
C PRO A 16 11.49 5.71 -17.69
N VAL A 17 12.58 6.15 -18.33
CA VAL A 17 13.67 6.90 -17.68
C VAL A 17 13.14 8.15 -16.96
N GLU A 18 12.21 8.88 -17.57
CA GLU A 18 11.60 10.08 -16.98
C GLU A 18 10.88 9.81 -15.65
N ARG A 19 10.18 8.67 -15.55
CA ARG A 19 9.52 8.25 -14.30
C ARG A 19 10.55 7.93 -13.23
N LEU A 20 11.62 7.23 -13.60
CA LEU A 20 12.69 6.89 -12.67
C LEU A 20 13.42 8.15 -12.17
N LEU A 21 13.69 9.12 -13.04
CA LEU A 21 14.29 10.41 -12.66
C LEU A 21 13.41 11.17 -11.66
N THR A 22 12.09 11.15 -11.84
CA THR A 22 11.14 11.75 -10.90
C THR A 22 11.24 11.07 -9.53
N GLN A 23 11.20 9.73 -9.49
CA GLN A 23 11.31 8.97 -8.23
C GLN A 23 12.65 9.16 -7.52
N LEU A 24 13.74 9.28 -8.29
CA LEU A 24 15.06 9.58 -7.75
C LEU A 24 15.07 10.97 -7.10
N ASN A 25 14.50 11.97 -7.77
CA ASN A 25 14.38 13.33 -7.22
C ASN A 25 13.54 13.34 -5.93
N GLU A 26 12.40 12.66 -5.92
CA GLU A 26 11.55 12.52 -4.73
C GLU A 26 12.24 11.76 -3.58
N ALA A 27 13.15 10.83 -3.90
CA ALA A 27 13.99 10.15 -2.94
C ALA A 27 15.16 11.01 -2.43
N GLY A 28 15.35 12.23 -2.96
CA GLY A 28 16.46 13.13 -2.62
C GLY A 28 17.76 12.80 -3.34
N ILE A 29 17.70 12.05 -4.43
CA ILE A 29 18.84 11.68 -5.28
C ILE A 29 18.80 12.57 -6.52
N THR A 30 19.80 13.42 -6.68
CA THR A 30 19.90 14.34 -7.82
C THR A 30 20.46 13.59 -9.03
N ALA A 31 19.57 12.93 -9.79
CA ALA A 31 19.92 12.36 -11.08
C ALA A 31 19.54 13.36 -12.18
N GLU A 32 20.54 13.91 -12.85
CA GLU A 32 20.34 14.94 -13.88
C GLU A 32 20.04 14.36 -15.26
N ASN A 33 20.60 13.17 -15.57
CA ASN A 33 20.53 12.59 -16.91
C ASN A 33 20.38 11.07 -16.90
N ALA A 34 19.93 10.52 -18.02
CA ALA A 34 19.83 9.07 -18.24
C ALA A 34 21.19 8.34 -18.13
N GLU A 35 22.29 9.08 -18.33
CA GLU A 35 23.65 8.59 -18.28
C GLU A 35 24.28 8.69 -16.89
N THR A 36 23.61 9.35 -15.93
CA THR A 36 24.09 9.42 -14.55
C THR A 36 24.22 8.01 -13.99
N THR A 37 25.40 7.72 -13.43
CA THR A 37 25.70 6.45 -12.75
C THR A 37 25.13 6.46 -11.34
N LEU A 38 24.29 5.48 -11.02
CA LEU A 38 23.80 5.23 -9.68
C LEU A 38 24.72 4.26 -8.93
N THR A 39 25.06 4.66 -7.73
CA THR A 39 25.76 3.83 -6.74
C THR A 39 24.79 2.90 -5.99
N GLU A 40 25.34 1.94 -5.26
CA GLU A 40 24.54 1.01 -4.44
C GLU A 40 23.80 1.74 -3.31
N GLN A 41 24.38 2.81 -2.76
CA GLN A 41 23.74 3.61 -1.71
C GLN A 41 22.49 4.33 -2.23
N GLU A 42 22.56 4.91 -3.44
CA GLU A 42 21.43 5.58 -4.07
C GLU A 42 20.31 4.58 -4.43
N LYS A 43 20.67 3.38 -4.88
CA LYS A 43 19.69 2.30 -5.08
C LYS A 43 18.95 1.95 -3.79
N LEU A 44 19.67 1.79 -2.68
CA LEU A 44 19.07 1.49 -1.39
C LEU A 44 18.16 2.62 -0.90
N GLN A 45 18.55 3.87 -1.13
CA GLN A 45 17.75 5.05 -0.79
C GLN A 45 16.47 5.11 -1.63
N LEU A 46 16.55 4.86 -2.94
CA LEU A 46 15.38 4.74 -3.83
C LEU A 46 14.46 3.60 -3.38
N LEU A 47 15.01 2.42 -3.08
CA LEU A 47 14.22 1.28 -2.56
C LEU A 47 13.55 1.61 -1.23
N GLY A 48 14.23 2.33 -0.34
CA GLY A 48 13.68 2.81 0.91
C GLY A 48 12.53 3.80 0.69
N TYR A 49 12.67 4.73 -0.24
CA TYR A 49 11.61 5.66 -0.64
C TYR A 49 10.41 4.90 -1.22
N LEU A 50 10.63 4.01 -2.20
CA LEU A 50 9.56 3.20 -2.80
C LEU A 50 8.84 2.34 -1.77
N ARG A 51 9.57 1.70 -0.86
CA ARG A 51 8.98 0.90 0.22
C ARG A 51 8.20 1.75 1.23
N ARG A 52 8.61 2.98 1.52
CA ARG A 52 7.83 3.89 2.38
C ARG A 52 6.60 4.43 1.66
N SER A 53 6.74 4.79 0.39
CA SER A 53 5.67 5.30 -0.46
C SER A 53 4.58 4.23 -0.67
N HIS A 54 4.99 3.00 -0.98
CA HIS A 54 4.10 1.83 -1.06
C HIS A 54 3.69 1.27 0.30
N GLY A 55 4.51 1.36 1.34
CA GLY A 55 4.19 0.87 2.68
C GLY A 55 3.12 1.69 3.39
N LYS A 56 2.96 2.97 3.03
CA LYS A 56 1.81 3.77 3.45
C LYS A 56 0.55 3.47 2.64
N ALA A 57 0.69 2.93 1.42
CA ALA A 57 -0.42 2.37 0.65
C ALA A 57 -0.79 0.93 1.12
N GLU A 58 0.15 0.14 1.63
CA GLU A 58 -0.12 -1.17 2.26
C GLU A 58 -0.64 -1.05 3.70
N ALA A 59 -0.68 0.15 4.29
CA ALA A 59 -1.54 0.40 5.43
C ALA A 59 -3.02 0.57 5.03
N ASP A 60 -3.32 0.70 3.73
CA ASP A 60 -4.67 0.96 3.21
C ASP A 60 -5.17 -0.04 2.15
N SER A 61 -4.30 -0.83 1.52
CA SER A 61 -4.66 -1.77 0.44
C SER A 61 -3.98 -3.13 0.61
N GLY A 62 -4.29 -3.83 1.70
CA GLY A 62 -3.68 -5.13 1.99
C GLY A 62 -4.16 -5.89 3.22
N THR A 63 -5.47 -5.90 3.52
CA THR A 63 -6.13 -6.99 4.29
C THR A 63 -5.94 -7.04 5.83
N THR A 64 -6.91 -6.40 6.51
CA THR A 64 -7.38 -6.52 7.92
C THR A 64 -6.85 -5.49 8.93
N PRO A 65 -7.72 -4.60 9.44
CA PRO A 65 -8.64 -4.99 10.53
C PRO A 65 -10.08 -4.64 10.20
N GLY A 66 -10.66 -5.33 9.22
CA GLY A 66 -12.09 -5.31 8.97
C GLY A 66 -12.73 -6.48 9.71
N GLN A 67 -12.90 -6.38 11.02
CA GLN A 67 -13.91 -7.19 11.69
C GLN A 67 -15.26 -6.73 11.13
N VAL A 68 -15.66 -7.31 10.00
CA VAL A 68 -17.00 -7.20 9.42
C VAL A 68 -17.94 -7.90 10.40
N THR A 69 -18.24 -7.22 11.51
CA THR A 69 -19.45 -7.50 12.27
C THR A 69 -20.59 -6.95 11.44
N LEU A 70 -21.03 -7.77 10.48
CA LEU A 70 -22.31 -7.56 9.84
C LEU A 70 -23.34 -7.46 10.98
N LYS A 71 -23.91 -6.27 11.14
CA LYS A 71 -24.87 -5.93 12.21
C LYS A 71 -26.05 -6.89 12.06
N ARG A 72 -26.10 -7.96 12.88
CA ARG A 72 -27.21 -8.90 12.89
C ARG A 72 -28.49 -8.10 13.11
N LYS A 73 -29.42 -8.22 12.17
CA LYS A 73 -30.79 -7.72 12.31
C LYS A 73 -31.45 -8.49 13.44
N SER A 74 -31.43 -7.94 14.65
CA SER A 74 -32.29 -8.42 15.75
C SER A 74 -33.73 -8.16 15.35
N VAL A 75 -34.41 -9.19 14.87
CA VAL A 75 -35.87 -9.22 14.91
C VAL A 75 -36.22 -9.52 16.37
N SER A 76 -36.33 -8.47 17.18
CA SER A 76 -37.06 -8.60 18.44
C SER A 76 -38.52 -8.83 18.08
N GLU A 77 -38.95 -10.09 18.14
CA GLU A 77 -40.36 -10.40 18.24
C GLU A 77 -40.85 -9.88 19.60
N LEU A 78 -41.26 -8.62 19.60
CA LEU A 78 -42.15 -8.05 20.60
C LEU A 78 -43.49 -8.77 20.47
N ARG A 79 -43.78 -9.71 21.39
CA ARG A 79 -45.16 -10.03 21.76
C ARG A 79 -45.29 -9.98 23.29
N GLN A 80 -45.94 -8.88 23.68
CA GLN A 80 -46.34 -8.51 25.03
C GLN A 80 -47.27 -9.53 25.70
N PRO A 81 -47.40 -9.43 27.04
CA PRO A 81 -48.01 -10.43 27.90
C PRO A 81 -49.54 -10.30 27.92
N ALA A 82 -50.25 -11.41 28.05
CA ALA A 82 -51.60 -11.42 28.64
C ALA A 82 -52.07 -12.84 28.95
N ALA A 83 -52.39 -13.03 30.23
CA ALA A 83 -53.53 -13.78 30.74
C ALA A 83 -53.61 -15.32 30.55
N ALA A 84 -53.55 -16.01 31.70
CA ALA A 84 -54.27 -17.26 32.01
C ALA A 84 -55.76 -17.22 31.56
N PRO A 85 -56.58 -18.29 31.56
CA PRO A 85 -56.51 -19.49 32.42
C PRO A 85 -57.06 -20.83 31.83
N ARG A 86 -57.16 -21.86 32.69
CA ARG A 86 -58.01 -23.10 32.61
C ARG A 86 -57.53 -24.15 31.58
N GLY A 87 -57.41 -25.45 31.85
CA GLY A 87 -58.04 -26.34 32.80
C GLY A 87 -58.47 -27.60 32.02
N ASN A 88 -58.14 -28.81 32.52
CA ASN A 88 -58.96 -30.04 32.53
C ASN A 88 -58.14 -31.18 33.14
#